data_AF-A0A448Z455-F1
#
_entry.id   AF-A0A448Z455-F1
#
_cell.length_a   1.000
_cell.length_b   1.000
_cell.length_c   1.000
_cell.angle_alpha   90.00
_cell.angle_beta   90.00
_cell.angle_gamma   90.00
#
_symmetry.space_group_name_H-M   'P 1'
#
loop_
_entity.id
_entity.type
_entity.pdbx_description
1 polymer ?
#
loop_
_entity_poly.entity_id
_entity_poly.type
_entity_poly.pdbx_seq_one_letter_code
_entity_poly.pdbx_strand_id
1 'polypeptide(L)'
;MMDAIVQLIRNFLCCVKDWELFSDTAFYDPAHTNSLLKSYLGVELPQYVDKTTPLEAIISITQLYACLSCARSGIALAWTSAGKLRRVVRLLEGRLSAVAALDRSSPKTEIAAHRIVNESLVKEAKAAVRNVFVGLLVAPIGFSFFWLFANSWHVTEAGWIGGLTALIDALTVMEVALVPLLYYMLVDGFEQFRLARETKECIDVVASSKTSKDSSFDTEYLNVTRYEFMEPGWVPFYESGIGAMARPSDKEETEQMAGETKRVKQTLDLWFAGSASSSGKDDSKEKDAKIRGEAIDNALATMNKSLFGLSAKGYREFLYLVLNFVAFYGYLMAIVGFYYPDDDFQPGWIKGMKFGYDNNFADWSGNFAGDLMWTIEPAVILASPALISYLQPTTEQKPAAKAKTE
;
A
#
# COMPACT_ATOMS: atom_id res chain seq x y z
N MET A 1 -8.13 4.37 -8.07
CA MET A 1 -9.09 5.50 -8.01
C MET A 1 -10.52 5.01 -8.12
N MET A 2 -10.88 4.24 -9.16
CA MET A 2 -12.22 3.65 -9.28
C MET A 2 -12.61 2.83 -8.04
N ASP A 3 -11.72 1.97 -7.53
CA ASP A 3 -12.02 1.16 -6.34
C ASP A 3 -12.38 2.00 -5.12
N ALA A 4 -11.63 3.08 -4.86
CA ALA A 4 -11.91 4.00 -3.75
C ALA A 4 -13.25 4.73 -3.94
N ILE A 5 -13.60 5.12 -5.17
CA ILE A 5 -14.89 5.76 -5.48
C ILE A 5 -16.04 4.77 -5.25
N VAL A 6 -15.91 3.53 -5.74
CA VAL A 6 -16.93 2.50 -5.55
C VAL A 6 -17.08 2.13 -4.08
N GLN A 7 -15.98 2.01 -3.34
CA GLN A 7 -16.00 1.79 -1.89
C GLN A 7 -16.70 2.94 -1.15
N LEU A 8 -16.38 4.19 -1.49
CA LEU A 8 -17.02 5.37 -0.92
C LEU A 8 -18.53 5.34 -1.15
N ILE A 9 -18.97 5.11 -2.40
CA ILE A 9 -20.40 5.06 -2.75
C ILE A 9 -21.08 3.90 -2.01
N ARG A 10 -20.52 2.69 -2.06
CA ARG A 10 -21.08 1.50 -1.42
C ARG A 10 -21.34 1.74 0.07
N ASN A 11 -20.30 2.10 0.81
CA ASN A 11 -20.37 2.20 2.26
C ASN A 11 -21.21 3.41 2.69
N PHE A 12 -21.19 4.50 1.91
CA PHE A 12 -22.09 5.64 2.13
C PHE A 12 -23.56 5.22 1.96
N LEU A 13 -23.88 4.45 0.93
CA LEU A 13 -25.24 3.94 0.71
C LEU A 13 -25.67 2.94 1.80
N CYS A 14 -24.74 2.13 2.33
CA CYS A 14 -25.01 1.33 3.51
C CYS A 14 -25.33 2.21 4.73
N CYS A 15 -24.57 3.28 4.98
CA CYS A 15 -24.88 4.23 6.06
C CYS A 15 -26.27 4.88 5.88
N VAL A 16 -26.62 5.26 4.64
CA VAL A 16 -27.95 5.80 4.30
C VAL A 16 -29.04 4.79 4.65
N LYS A 17 -28.82 3.51 4.30
CA LYS A 17 -29.73 2.40 4.63
C LYS A 17 -29.88 2.22 6.15
N ASP A 18 -28.77 2.15 6.88
CA ASP A 18 -28.74 1.89 8.33
C ASP A 18 -29.42 2.99 9.15
N TRP A 19 -29.41 4.23 8.64
CA TRP A 19 -30.11 5.37 9.25
C TRP A 19 -31.53 5.58 8.71
N GLU A 20 -31.97 4.72 7.78
CA GLU A 20 -33.26 4.86 7.09
C GLU A 20 -33.46 6.25 6.46
N LEU A 21 -32.35 6.88 6.05
CA LEU A 21 -32.43 8.19 5.42
C LEU A 21 -33.18 8.04 4.10
N PHE A 22 -34.23 8.85 3.92
CA PHE A 22 -35.13 8.81 2.76
C PHE A 22 -36.03 7.58 2.69
N SER A 23 -36.39 6.96 3.81
CA SER A 23 -37.30 5.81 3.89
C SER A 23 -38.64 6.03 3.19
N ASP A 24 -39.16 7.26 3.15
CA ASP A 24 -40.42 7.61 2.46
C ASP A 24 -40.29 7.73 0.93
N THR A 25 -39.13 7.42 0.35
CA THR A 25 -38.86 7.57 -1.09
C THR A 25 -38.87 6.24 -1.84
N ALA A 26 -38.91 6.31 -3.17
CA ALA A 26 -38.83 5.13 -4.04
C ALA A 26 -37.57 4.27 -3.83
N PHE A 27 -36.51 4.81 -3.19
CA PHE A 27 -35.29 4.06 -2.91
C PHE A 27 -35.50 2.87 -1.96
N TYR A 28 -36.55 2.89 -1.14
CA TYR A 28 -36.89 1.84 -0.18
C TYR A 28 -38.12 1.02 -0.60
N ASP A 29 -38.71 1.28 -1.76
CA ASP A 29 -39.88 0.54 -2.25
C ASP A 29 -39.46 -0.60 -3.20
N PRO A 30 -39.59 -1.88 -2.80
CA PRO A 30 -39.25 -3.03 -3.64
C PRO A 30 -40.06 -3.10 -4.94
N ALA A 31 -41.27 -2.53 -4.97
CA ALA A 31 -42.12 -2.56 -6.15
C ALA A 31 -41.44 -1.88 -7.36
N HIS A 32 -40.59 -0.89 -7.12
CA HIS A 32 -39.85 -0.20 -8.16
C HIS A 32 -38.79 -1.13 -8.81
N THR A 33 -38.00 -1.84 -8.00
CA THR A 33 -37.04 -2.85 -8.50
C THR A 33 -37.76 -3.95 -9.28
N ASN A 34 -38.87 -4.46 -8.73
CA ASN A 34 -39.64 -5.53 -9.33
C ASN A 34 -40.22 -5.11 -10.68
N SER A 35 -40.81 -3.91 -10.75
CA SER A 35 -41.36 -3.35 -11.98
C SER A 35 -40.28 -3.19 -13.05
N LEU A 36 -39.13 -2.62 -12.67
CA LEU A 36 -37.99 -2.42 -13.55
C LEU A 36 -37.50 -3.76 -14.12
N LEU A 37 -37.20 -4.74 -13.27
CA LEU A 37 -36.67 -6.04 -13.69
C LEU A 37 -37.70 -6.85 -14.48
N LYS A 38 -38.98 -6.81 -14.11
CA LYS A 38 -40.05 -7.42 -14.90
C LYS A 38 -40.15 -6.79 -16.29
N SER A 39 -39.98 -5.48 -16.42
CA SER A 39 -40.01 -4.79 -17.72
C SER A 39 -38.82 -5.17 -18.63
N TYR A 40 -37.63 -5.37 -18.06
CA TYR A 40 -36.41 -5.67 -18.82
C TYR A 40 -36.23 -7.16 -19.12
N LEU A 41 -36.55 -8.02 -18.16
CA LEU A 41 -36.31 -9.47 -18.23
C LEU A 41 -37.56 -10.26 -18.62
N GLY A 42 -38.76 -9.69 -18.51
CA GLY A 42 -40.02 -10.36 -18.83
C GLY A 42 -40.38 -11.50 -17.86
N VAL A 43 -39.73 -11.58 -16.70
CA VAL A 43 -39.88 -12.66 -15.73
C VAL A 43 -40.23 -12.06 -14.36
N GLU A 44 -41.10 -12.75 -13.61
CA GLU A 44 -41.38 -12.41 -12.21
C GLU A 44 -40.23 -12.86 -11.32
N LEU A 45 -39.79 -11.99 -10.42
CA LEU A 45 -38.70 -12.33 -9.52
C LEU A 45 -39.14 -13.44 -8.56
N PRO A 46 -38.26 -14.38 -8.23
CA PRO A 46 -38.55 -15.39 -7.23
C PRO A 46 -38.91 -14.75 -5.88
N GLN A 47 -39.66 -15.49 -5.06
CA GLN A 47 -39.91 -15.14 -3.66
C GLN A 47 -38.58 -14.81 -2.95
N TYR A 48 -38.58 -13.81 -2.07
CA TYR A 48 -37.44 -13.21 -1.37
C TYR A 48 -36.68 -12.16 -2.20
N VAL A 49 -36.37 -12.45 -3.47
CA VAL A 49 -35.70 -11.49 -4.35
C VAL A 49 -36.59 -10.29 -4.65
N ASP A 50 -37.91 -10.51 -4.64
CA ASP A 50 -38.95 -9.48 -4.78
C ASP A 50 -38.99 -8.44 -3.65
N LYS A 51 -38.23 -8.66 -2.56
CA LYS A 51 -38.07 -7.67 -1.47
C LYS A 51 -36.95 -6.66 -1.73
N THR A 52 -36.12 -6.87 -2.75
CA THR A 52 -34.93 -6.05 -3.00
C THR A 52 -35.32 -4.61 -3.35
N THR A 53 -34.92 -3.65 -2.54
CA THR A 53 -35.14 -2.22 -2.80
C THR A 53 -34.18 -1.66 -3.87
N PRO A 54 -34.50 -0.53 -4.53
CA PRO A 54 -33.56 0.09 -5.46
C PRO A 54 -32.22 0.46 -4.81
N LEU A 55 -32.23 0.88 -3.53
CA LEU A 55 -31.02 1.15 -2.75
C LEU A 55 -30.16 -0.11 -2.61
N GLU A 56 -30.75 -1.23 -2.20
CA GLU A 56 -30.05 -2.51 -2.08
C GLU A 56 -29.54 -3.04 -3.42
N ALA A 57 -30.29 -2.84 -4.50
CA ALA A 57 -29.84 -3.19 -5.84
C ALA A 57 -28.56 -2.43 -6.22
N ILE A 58 -28.47 -1.12 -5.93
CA ILE A 58 -27.26 -0.32 -6.18
C ILE A 58 -26.10 -0.79 -5.28
N ILE A 59 -26.36 -0.99 -3.99
CA ILE A 59 -25.36 -1.53 -3.03
C ILE A 59 -24.83 -2.87 -3.56
N SER A 60 -25.70 -3.77 -4.02
CA SER A 60 -25.31 -5.07 -4.55
C SER A 60 -24.36 -4.95 -5.75
N ILE A 61 -24.62 -4.04 -6.69
CA ILE A 61 -23.76 -3.85 -7.87
C ILE A 61 -22.37 -3.41 -7.43
N THR A 62 -22.29 -2.51 -6.45
CA THR A 62 -20.99 -2.07 -5.90
C THR A 62 -20.28 -3.16 -5.09
N GLN A 63 -21.02 -4.03 -4.39
CA GLN A 63 -20.48 -5.23 -3.73
C GLN A 63 -19.95 -6.25 -4.74
N LEU A 64 -20.65 -6.48 -5.85
CA LEU A 64 -20.18 -7.34 -6.94
C LEU A 64 -18.90 -6.79 -7.58
N TYR A 65 -18.84 -5.48 -7.81
CA TYR A 65 -17.60 -4.83 -8.26
C TYR A 65 -16.46 -5.06 -7.26
N ALA A 66 -16.72 -4.85 -5.96
CA ALA A 66 -15.73 -5.08 -4.91
C ALA A 66 -15.27 -6.54 -4.90
N CYS A 67 -16.19 -7.50 -5.09
CA CYS A 67 -15.86 -8.92 -5.20
C CYS A 67 -14.86 -9.17 -6.33
N LEU A 68 -15.21 -8.74 -7.54
CA LEU A 68 -14.38 -8.98 -8.72
C LEU A 68 -13.05 -8.23 -8.67
N SER A 69 -13.07 -6.95 -8.29
CA SER A 69 -11.87 -6.10 -8.27
C SER A 69 -10.90 -6.51 -7.16
N CYS A 70 -11.40 -6.75 -5.95
CA CYS A 70 -10.58 -7.15 -4.81
C CYS A 70 -9.99 -8.56 -5.00
N ALA A 71 -10.80 -9.54 -5.43
CA ALA A 71 -10.31 -10.89 -5.70
C ALA A 71 -9.24 -10.90 -6.81
N ARG A 72 -9.50 -10.19 -7.92
CA ARG A 72 -8.53 -10.03 -9.02
C ARG A 72 -7.24 -9.37 -8.54
N SER A 73 -7.33 -8.31 -7.74
CA SER A 73 -6.18 -7.57 -7.22
C SER A 73 -5.35 -8.43 -6.28
N GLY A 74 -5.98 -9.17 -5.37
CA GLY A 74 -5.30 -10.11 -4.47
C GLY A 74 -4.57 -11.21 -5.24
N ILE A 75 -5.23 -11.85 -6.20
CA ILE A 75 -4.62 -12.89 -7.05
C ILE A 75 -3.46 -12.32 -7.87
N ALA A 76 -3.66 -11.17 -8.52
CA ALA A 76 -2.63 -10.53 -9.33
C ALA A 76 -1.41 -10.13 -8.50
N LEU A 77 -1.63 -9.56 -7.30
CA LEU A 77 -0.56 -9.19 -6.37
C LEU A 77 0.22 -10.42 -5.93
N ALA A 78 -0.46 -11.51 -5.55
CA ALA A 78 0.20 -12.74 -5.14
C ALA A 78 1.02 -13.36 -6.30
N TRP A 79 0.43 -13.43 -7.48
CA TRP A 79 1.05 -14.06 -8.64
C TRP A 79 2.28 -13.31 -9.15
N THR A 80 2.16 -11.99 -9.32
CA THR A 80 3.26 -11.13 -9.79
C THR A 80 4.39 -11.05 -8.77
N SER A 81 4.07 -11.03 -7.47
CA SER A 81 5.06 -11.02 -6.40
C SER A 81 5.78 -12.35 -6.25
N ALA A 82 5.10 -13.49 -6.47
CA ALA A 82 5.74 -14.80 -6.51
C ALA A 82 6.75 -14.90 -7.67
N GLY A 83 6.41 -14.37 -8.85
CA GLY A 83 7.34 -14.25 -9.98
C GLY A 83 8.54 -13.37 -9.66
N LYS A 84 8.30 -12.19 -9.08
CA LYS A 84 9.36 -11.28 -8.62
C LYS A 84 10.29 -11.96 -7.61
N LEU A 85 9.75 -12.66 -6.62
CA LEU A 85 10.54 -13.39 -5.62
C LEU A 85 11.45 -14.43 -6.27
N ARG A 86 10.92 -15.26 -7.19
CA ARG A 86 11.71 -16.26 -7.92
C ARG A 86 12.87 -15.62 -8.70
N ARG A 87 12.62 -14.49 -9.37
CA ARG A 87 13.68 -13.75 -10.08
C ARG A 87 14.75 -13.27 -9.10
N VAL A 88 14.35 -12.57 -8.04
CA VAL A 88 15.27 -11.99 -7.06
C VAL A 88 16.14 -13.06 -6.40
N VAL A 89 15.58 -14.21 -6.04
CA VAL A 89 16.35 -15.34 -5.48
C VAL A 89 17.40 -15.83 -6.47
N ARG A 90 17.03 -16.03 -7.74
CA ARG A 90 17.98 -16.45 -8.79
C ARG A 90 19.12 -15.43 -9.00
N LEU A 91 18.79 -14.14 -8.99
CA LEU A 91 19.77 -13.05 -9.11
C LEU A 91 20.72 -13.03 -7.90
N LEU A 92 20.20 -13.24 -6.69
CA LEU A 92 21.02 -13.36 -5.47
C LEU A 92 21.98 -14.55 -5.56
N GLU A 93 21.49 -15.72 -5.99
CA GLU A 93 22.30 -16.93 -6.19
C GLU A 93 23.43 -16.70 -7.19
N GLY A 94 23.13 -16.11 -8.35
CA GLY A 94 24.14 -15.78 -9.36
C GLY A 94 25.20 -14.79 -8.87
N ARG A 95 24.86 -13.93 -7.91
CA ARG A 95 25.77 -12.90 -7.37
C ARG A 95 26.64 -13.36 -6.21
N LEU A 96 26.29 -14.43 -5.52
CA LEU A 96 27.15 -14.98 -4.45
C LEU A 96 28.57 -15.26 -4.97
N SER A 97 28.68 -15.83 -6.17
CA SER A 97 29.97 -16.10 -6.82
C SER A 97 30.74 -14.83 -7.20
N ALA A 98 30.04 -13.80 -7.70
CA ALA A 98 30.65 -12.53 -8.09
C ALA A 98 31.18 -11.74 -6.89
N VAL A 99 30.48 -11.78 -5.76
CA VAL A 99 30.90 -11.11 -4.52
C VAL A 99 32.06 -11.86 -3.85
N ALA A 100 32.04 -13.20 -3.89
CA ALA A 100 33.14 -14.01 -3.38
C ALA A 100 34.47 -13.77 -4.14
N ALA A 101 34.37 -13.32 -5.40
CA ALA A 101 35.53 -12.98 -6.23
C ALA A 101 36.07 -11.55 -5.99
N LEU A 102 35.37 -10.71 -5.21
CA LEU A 102 35.89 -9.38 -4.86
C LEU A 102 37.04 -9.52 -3.86
N ASP A 103 38.21 -9.03 -4.25
CA ASP A 103 39.39 -8.99 -3.39
C ASP A 103 39.37 -7.73 -2.49
N ARG A 104 40.07 -7.76 -1.36
CA ARG A 104 40.28 -6.59 -0.48
C ARG A 104 41.03 -5.45 -1.19
N SER A 105 41.66 -5.73 -2.32
CA SER A 105 42.31 -4.74 -3.19
C SER A 105 41.32 -3.98 -4.10
N SER A 106 40.06 -4.43 -4.21
CA SER A 106 39.05 -3.74 -5.02
C SER A 106 38.74 -2.34 -4.47
N PRO A 107 38.42 -1.36 -5.34
CA PRO A 107 38.05 -0.01 -4.91
C PRO A 107 36.87 -0.04 -3.93
N LYS A 108 36.92 0.81 -2.89
CA LYS A 108 35.84 0.89 -1.87
C LYS A 108 34.46 1.13 -2.47
N THR A 109 34.37 1.95 -3.53
CA THR A 109 33.11 2.24 -4.24
C THR A 109 32.58 1.01 -4.99
N GLU A 110 33.44 0.12 -5.47
CA GLU A 110 33.04 -1.13 -6.11
C GLU A 110 32.45 -2.11 -5.09
N ILE A 111 33.12 -2.28 -3.94
CA ILE A 111 32.62 -3.09 -2.84
C ILE A 111 31.26 -2.54 -2.35
N ALA A 112 31.15 -1.22 -2.18
CA ALA A 112 29.91 -0.56 -1.78
C ALA A 112 28.79 -0.73 -2.82
N ALA A 113 29.08 -0.62 -4.12
CA ALA A 113 28.10 -0.83 -5.18
C ALA A 113 27.55 -2.26 -5.15
N HIS A 114 28.44 -3.26 -5.00
CA HIS A 114 28.01 -4.65 -4.88
C HIS A 114 27.11 -4.88 -3.65
N ARG A 115 27.49 -4.30 -2.51
CA ARG A 115 26.69 -4.34 -1.27
C ARG A 115 25.31 -3.71 -1.45
N ILE A 116 25.21 -2.50 -1.99
CA ILE A 116 23.93 -1.78 -2.19
C ILE A 116 22.98 -2.57 -3.08
N VAL A 117 23.48 -3.12 -4.19
CA VAL A 117 22.64 -3.93 -5.09
C VAL A 117 22.19 -5.22 -4.39
N ASN A 118 23.02 -5.83 -3.54
CA ASN A 118 22.60 -7.01 -2.75
C ASN A 118 21.56 -6.64 -1.69
N GLU A 119 21.76 -5.55 -0.96
CA GLU A 119 20.79 -5.03 0.01
C GLU A 119 19.45 -4.73 -0.66
N SER A 120 19.48 -4.14 -1.86
CA SER A 120 18.29 -3.89 -2.68
C SER A 120 17.59 -5.18 -3.06
N LEU A 121 18.31 -6.19 -3.56
CA LEU A 121 17.71 -7.50 -3.84
C LEU A 121 17.06 -8.13 -2.59
N VAL A 122 17.72 -8.08 -1.42
CA VAL A 122 17.15 -8.60 -0.17
C VAL A 122 15.90 -7.81 0.25
N LYS A 123 15.93 -6.49 0.12
CA LYS A 123 14.77 -5.61 0.37
C LYS A 123 13.60 -5.99 -0.55
N GLU A 124 13.85 -6.16 -1.84
CA GLU A 124 12.86 -6.56 -2.83
C GLU A 124 12.32 -7.98 -2.60
N ALA A 125 13.16 -8.92 -2.15
CA ALA A 125 12.72 -10.25 -1.76
C ALA A 125 11.74 -10.21 -0.59
N LYS A 126 12.05 -9.44 0.46
CA LYS A 126 11.17 -9.25 1.63
C LYS A 126 9.84 -8.60 1.22
N ALA A 127 9.89 -7.57 0.38
CA ALA A 127 8.70 -6.91 -0.15
C ALA A 127 7.84 -7.89 -0.99
N ALA A 128 8.47 -8.71 -1.84
CA ALA A 128 7.77 -9.70 -2.63
C ALA A 128 7.10 -10.79 -1.77
N VAL A 129 7.78 -11.33 -0.75
CA VAL A 129 7.18 -12.30 0.20
C VAL A 129 5.97 -11.70 0.90
N ARG A 130 6.11 -10.47 1.40
CA ARG A 130 5.00 -9.75 2.03
C ARG A 130 3.83 -9.59 1.06
N ASN A 131 4.07 -9.16 -0.16
CA ASN A 131 3.02 -8.96 -1.16
C ASN A 131 2.33 -10.27 -1.57
N VAL A 132 3.06 -11.39 -1.61
CA VAL A 132 2.45 -12.72 -1.78
C VAL A 132 1.45 -12.98 -0.66
N PHE A 133 1.87 -12.79 0.58
CA PHE A 133 1.02 -13.03 1.74
C PHE A 133 -0.18 -12.07 1.78
N VAL A 134 0.03 -10.77 1.56
CA VAL A 134 -1.07 -9.79 1.45
C VAL A 134 -2.05 -10.17 0.34
N GLY A 135 -1.56 -10.55 -0.85
CA GLY A 135 -2.42 -10.98 -1.94
C GLY A 135 -3.27 -12.21 -1.61
N LEU A 136 -2.72 -13.16 -0.83
CA LEU A 136 -3.43 -14.34 -0.33
C LEU A 136 -4.49 -14.00 0.74
N LEU A 137 -4.37 -12.87 1.44
CA LEU A 137 -5.40 -12.40 2.38
C LEU A 137 -6.49 -11.59 1.68
N VAL A 138 -6.09 -10.74 0.72
CA VAL A 138 -7.01 -9.87 -0.04
C VAL A 138 -7.94 -10.67 -0.95
N ALA A 139 -7.46 -11.77 -1.56
CA ALA A 139 -8.30 -12.55 -2.47
C ALA A 139 -9.53 -13.20 -1.78
N PRO A 140 -9.41 -13.88 -0.63
CA PRO A 140 -10.56 -14.34 0.16
C PRO A 140 -11.51 -13.24 0.61
N ILE A 141 -11.00 -12.06 0.99
CA ILE A 141 -11.84 -10.89 1.29
C ILE A 141 -12.68 -10.54 0.06
N GLY A 142 -12.06 -10.49 -1.12
CA GLY A 142 -12.74 -10.30 -2.40
C GLY A 142 -13.86 -11.31 -2.63
N PHE A 143 -13.57 -12.60 -2.52
CA PHE A 143 -14.61 -13.63 -2.71
C PHE A 143 -15.74 -13.54 -1.68
N SER A 144 -15.47 -13.09 -0.45
CA SER A 144 -16.47 -12.96 0.60
C SER A 144 -17.53 -11.90 0.28
N PHE A 145 -17.19 -10.87 -0.50
CA PHE A 145 -18.18 -9.90 -1.01
C PHE A 145 -19.27 -10.52 -1.89
N PHE A 146 -19.06 -11.74 -2.42
CA PHE A 146 -20.12 -12.46 -3.14
C PHE A 146 -21.33 -12.75 -2.24
N TRP A 147 -21.11 -13.10 -0.98
CA TRP A 147 -22.21 -13.36 -0.04
C TRP A 147 -22.89 -12.07 0.39
N LEU A 148 -22.16 -10.96 0.51
CA LEU A 148 -22.75 -9.64 0.74
C LEU A 148 -23.62 -9.21 -0.45
N PHE A 149 -23.13 -9.40 -1.68
CA PHE A 149 -23.91 -9.20 -2.89
C PHE A 149 -25.20 -10.03 -2.87
N ALA A 150 -25.09 -11.33 -2.61
CA ALA A 150 -26.25 -12.23 -2.56
C ALA A 150 -27.22 -11.87 -1.42
N ASN A 151 -26.71 -11.39 -0.29
CA ASN A 151 -27.52 -10.92 0.82
C ASN A 151 -28.35 -9.68 0.46
N SER A 152 -27.79 -8.74 -0.30
CA SER A 152 -28.52 -7.57 -0.81
C SER A 152 -29.67 -7.94 -1.76
N TRP A 153 -29.69 -9.16 -2.31
CA TRP A 153 -30.78 -9.71 -3.12
C TRP A 153 -31.66 -10.70 -2.32
N HIS A 154 -31.50 -10.78 -1.00
CA HIS A 154 -32.17 -11.72 -0.09
C HIS A 154 -32.01 -13.20 -0.47
N VAL A 155 -30.98 -13.56 -1.24
CA VAL A 155 -30.70 -14.95 -1.64
C VAL A 155 -30.25 -15.79 -0.43
N THR A 156 -29.59 -15.16 0.55
CA THR A 156 -29.20 -15.75 1.83
C THR A 156 -30.41 -16.02 2.73
N GLU A 157 -31.44 -15.17 2.75
CA GLU A 157 -32.69 -15.44 3.46
C GLU A 157 -33.40 -16.68 2.92
N ALA A 158 -33.35 -16.86 1.59
CA ALA A 158 -33.94 -18.00 0.91
C ALA A 158 -33.14 -19.32 1.12
N GLY A 159 -31.93 -19.25 1.68
CA GLY A 159 -31.09 -20.41 1.96
C GLY A 159 -30.40 -21.05 0.74
N TRP A 160 -30.44 -20.44 -0.45
CA TRP A 160 -29.98 -21.10 -1.69
C TRP A 160 -28.47 -21.33 -1.79
N ILE A 161 -27.67 -20.53 -1.09
CA ILE A 161 -26.20 -20.59 -1.12
C ILE A 161 -25.58 -20.75 0.28
N GLY A 162 -26.23 -21.56 1.12
CA GLY A 162 -25.80 -21.80 2.51
C GLY A 162 -26.40 -20.83 3.54
N GLY A 163 -27.28 -19.93 3.08
CA GLY A 163 -28.08 -19.06 3.92
C GLY A 163 -27.31 -18.03 4.72
N LEU A 164 -27.89 -17.59 5.85
CA LEU A 164 -27.26 -16.64 6.78
C LEU A 164 -25.93 -17.16 7.33
N THR A 165 -25.81 -18.47 7.59
CA THR A 165 -24.56 -19.08 8.07
C THR A 165 -23.40 -18.81 7.11
N ALA A 166 -23.62 -19.01 5.80
CA ALA A 166 -22.56 -18.79 4.81
C ALA A 166 -22.16 -17.31 4.70
N LEU A 167 -23.10 -16.38 4.93
CA LEU A 167 -22.79 -14.95 5.03
C LEU A 167 -21.89 -14.65 6.25
N ILE A 168 -22.22 -15.21 7.41
CA ILE A 168 -21.44 -15.02 8.64
C ILE A 168 -20.06 -15.67 8.51
N ASP A 169 -19.95 -16.83 7.87
CA ASP A 169 -18.67 -17.46 7.58
C ASP A 169 -17.83 -16.58 6.62
N ALA A 170 -18.45 -15.97 5.61
CA ALA A 170 -17.78 -15.03 4.71
C ALA A 170 -17.27 -13.78 5.46
N LEU A 171 -18.09 -13.18 6.34
CA LEU A 171 -17.64 -12.09 7.21
C LEU A 171 -16.49 -12.53 8.13
N THR A 172 -16.57 -13.73 8.70
CA THR A 172 -15.51 -14.29 9.54
C THR A 172 -14.20 -14.45 8.77
N VAL A 173 -14.25 -14.90 7.51
CA VAL A 173 -13.07 -14.97 6.63
C VAL A 173 -12.50 -13.56 6.39
N MET A 174 -13.35 -12.55 6.17
CA MET A 174 -12.91 -11.17 6.00
C MET A 174 -12.19 -10.67 7.25
N GLU A 175 -12.76 -10.87 8.43
CA GLU A 175 -12.18 -10.44 9.71
C GLU A 175 -10.85 -11.14 10.00
N VAL A 176 -10.77 -12.46 9.81
CA VAL A 176 -9.53 -13.23 10.01
C VAL A 176 -8.44 -12.75 9.04
N ALA A 177 -8.79 -12.46 7.79
CA ALA A 177 -7.85 -11.94 6.81
C ALA A 177 -7.44 -10.49 7.10
N LEU A 178 -8.29 -9.70 7.74
CA LEU A 178 -8.02 -8.32 8.11
C LEU A 178 -7.03 -8.21 9.28
N VAL A 179 -7.00 -9.15 10.22
CA VAL A 179 -6.08 -9.10 11.38
C VAL A 179 -4.61 -8.93 10.98
N PRO A 180 -4.01 -9.74 10.08
CA PRO A 180 -2.63 -9.51 9.65
C PRO A 180 -2.46 -8.22 8.84
N LEU A 181 -3.49 -7.76 8.12
CA LEU A 181 -3.44 -6.50 7.37
C LEU A 181 -3.39 -5.30 8.32
N LEU A 182 -4.14 -5.31 9.42
CA LEU A 182 -4.04 -4.31 10.49
C LEU A 182 -2.63 -4.27 11.09
N TYR A 183 -2.04 -5.43 11.35
CA TYR A 183 -0.63 -5.50 11.79
C TYR A 183 0.32 -4.86 10.78
N TYR A 184 0.12 -5.08 9.48
CA TYR A 184 0.95 -4.46 8.45
C TYR A 184 0.77 -2.95 8.33
N MET A 185 -0.44 -2.41 8.54
CA MET A 185 -0.66 -0.97 8.62
C MET A 185 0.13 -0.34 9.78
N LEU A 186 0.17 -1.01 10.93
CA LEU A 186 0.98 -0.59 12.08
C LEU A 186 2.48 -0.58 11.74
N VAL A 187 2.98 -1.67 11.16
CA VAL A 187 4.39 -1.78 10.74
C VAL A 187 4.74 -0.71 9.71
N ASP A 188 3.86 -0.46 8.74
CA ASP A 188 4.07 0.55 7.69
C ASP A 188 4.12 1.96 8.26
N GLY A 189 3.22 2.29 9.20
CA GLY A 189 3.25 3.57 9.89
C GLY A 189 4.59 3.83 10.58
N PHE A 190 5.09 2.86 11.34
CA PHE A 190 6.40 2.98 11.98
C PHE A 190 7.57 3.05 10.98
N GLU A 191 7.49 2.26 9.90
CA GLU A 191 8.51 2.26 8.86
C GLU A 191 8.62 3.61 8.16
N GLN A 192 7.50 4.28 7.86
CA GLN A 192 7.53 5.64 7.29
C GLN A 192 8.19 6.66 8.22
N PHE A 193 7.97 6.57 9.53
CA PHE A 193 8.64 7.44 10.50
C PHE A 193 10.13 7.12 10.66
N ARG A 194 10.50 5.83 10.63
CA ARG A 194 11.91 5.41 10.61
C ARG A 194 12.62 5.98 9.38
N LEU A 195 12.01 5.85 8.20
CA LEU A 195 12.51 6.40 6.95
C LEU A 195 12.65 7.93 7.03
N ALA A 196 11.65 8.64 7.56
CA ALA A 196 11.74 10.09 7.74
C ALA A 196 12.93 10.50 8.64
N ARG A 197 13.15 9.78 9.75
CA ARG A 197 14.30 10.02 10.63
C ARG A 197 15.62 9.76 9.90
N GLU A 198 15.73 8.65 9.18
CA GLU A 198 16.92 8.31 8.40
C GLU A 198 17.19 9.30 7.25
N THR A 199 16.15 9.82 6.60
CA THR A 199 16.27 10.89 5.62
C THR A 199 16.83 12.15 6.27
N LYS A 200 16.33 12.53 7.46
CA LYS A 200 16.84 13.70 8.19
C LYS A 200 18.32 13.52 8.57
N GLU A 201 18.68 12.37 9.13
CA GLU A 201 20.08 12.04 9.43
C GLU A 201 20.96 12.08 8.17
N CYS A 202 20.46 11.57 7.04
CA CYS A 202 21.16 11.63 5.76
C CYS A 202 21.37 13.08 5.29
N ILE A 203 20.35 13.94 5.40
CA ILE A 203 20.45 15.37 5.09
C ILE A 203 21.55 16.01 5.94
N ASP A 204 21.56 15.76 7.25
CA ASP A 204 22.53 16.36 8.18
C ASP A 204 23.97 15.93 7.86
N VAL A 205 24.19 14.64 7.55
CA VAL A 205 25.51 14.13 7.17
C VAL A 205 25.95 14.67 5.80
N VAL A 206 25.06 14.69 4.81
CA VAL A 206 25.40 15.20 3.47
C VAL A 206 25.69 16.71 3.54
N ALA A 207 24.89 17.48 4.28
CA ALA A 207 25.10 18.92 4.47
C ALA A 207 26.42 19.22 5.22
N SER A 208 26.76 18.45 6.26
CA SER A 208 28.03 18.63 6.97
C SER A 208 29.23 18.29 6.08
N SER A 209 29.12 17.23 5.26
CA SER A 209 30.17 16.83 4.32
C SER A 209 30.46 17.87 3.23
N LYS A 210 29.49 18.73 2.88
CA LYS A 210 29.67 19.84 1.94
C LYS A 210 30.54 20.96 2.53
N THR A 211 30.47 21.17 3.85
CA THR A 211 31.16 22.28 4.53
C THR A 211 32.57 21.93 4.97
N SER A 212 32.84 20.64 5.21
CA SER A 212 34.14 20.17 5.64
C SER A 212 35.04 19.86 4.43
N LYS A 213 36.19 20.52 4.34
CA LYS A 213 37.17 20.32 3.26
C LYS A 213 37.86 18.94 3.30
N ASP A 214 37.80 18.24 4.44
CA ASP A 214 38.54 17.00 4.72
C ASP A 214 37.65 15.76 4.96
N SER A 215 36.32 15.87 4.91
CA SER A 215 35.47 14.70 5.12
C SER A 215 35.35 13.88 3.84
N SER A 216 36.20 12.85 3.71
CA SER A 216 35.83 11.68 2.92
C SER A 216 34.55 11.10 3.53
N PHE A 217 33.42 11.22 2.82
CA PHE A 217 32.17 10.60 3.26
C PHE A 217 32.39 9.09 3.33
N ASP A 218 32.05 8.51 4.47
CA ASP A 218 32.28 7.10 4.73
C ASP A 218 31.32 6.25 3.89
N THR A 219 31.86 5.49 2.94
CA THR A 219 31.07 4.55 2.15
C THR A 219 30.42 3.46 3.02
N GLU A 220 30.96 3.18 4.21
CA GLU A 220 30.35 2.22 5.14
C GLU A 220 29.00 2.69 5.67
N TYR A 221 28.80 4.01 5.80
CA TYR A 221 27.53 4.63 6.19
C TYR A 221 26.41 4.45 5.15
N LEU A 222 26.75 4.16 3.89
CA LEU A 222 25.77 4.10 2.80
C LEU A 222 25.06 2.74 2.72
N ASN A 223 23.77 2.69 3.04
CA ASN A 223 22.91 1.54 2.77
C ASN A 223 21.99 1.81 1.58
N VAL A 224 21.23 0.80 1.15
CA VAL A 224 20.27 0.92 0.04
C VAL A 224 19.29 2.10 0.21
N THR A 225 18.73 2.29 1.41
CA THR A 225 17.76 3.35 1.69
C THR A 225 18.36 4.74 1.50
N ARG A 226 19.58 4.96 1.99
CA ARG A 226 20.29 6.25 1.83
C ARG A 226 20.70 6.48 0.37
N TYR A 227 21.09 5.42 -0.34
CA TYR A 227 21.38 5.50 -1.77
C TYR A 227 20.14 5.91 -2.59
N GLU A 228 18.96 5.36 -2.31
CA GLU A 228 17.69 5.74 -2.95
C GLU A 228 17.33 7.22 -2.72
N PHE A 229 17.71 7.78 -1.58
CA PHE A 229 17.52 9.21 -1.31
C PHE A 229 18.53 10.09 -2.07
N MET A 230 19.74 9.59 -2.32
CA MET A 230 20.78 10.32 -3.05
C MET A 230 20.55 10.29 -4.57
N GLU A 231 20.03 9.19 -5.11
CA GLU A 231 19.71 9.01 -6.52
C GLU A 231 18.19 8.88 -6.71
N PRO A 232 17.42 9.99 -6.57
CA PRO A 232 15.98 9.95 -6.72
C PRO A 232 15.60 9.52 -8.14
N GLY A 233 14.97 8.35 -8.26
CA GLY A 233 14.61 7.76 -9.55
C GLY A 233 15.45 6.54 -9.96
N TRP A 234 16.37 6.08 -9.10
CA TRP A 234 16.89 4.73 -9.26
C TRP A 234 15.78 3.70 -9.08
N VAL A 235 15.43 3.03 -10.17
CA VAL A 235 14.45 1.96 -10.25
C VAL A 235 15.20 0.78 -10.88
N PRO A 236 15.71 -0.17 -10.08
CA PRO A 236 16.45 -1.29 -10.64
C PRO A 236 15.53 -2.13 -11.53
N PHE A 237 16.07 -2.71 -12.61
CA PHE A 237 15.23 -3.50 -13.53
C PHE A 237 14.48 -4.65 -12.81
N TYR A 238 15.05 -5.17 -11.72
CA TYR A 238 14.47 -6.23 -10.90
C TYR A 238 13.37 -5.77 -9.92
N GLU A 239 12.99 -4.49 -9.91
CA GLU A 239 11.80 -4.00 -9.19
C GLU A 239 10.50 -4.37 -9.93
N SER A 240 10.54 -4.43 -11.27
CA SER A 240 9.38 -4.68 -12.12
C SER A 240 8.70 -6.03 -11.83
N GLY A 241 7.37 -6.09 -11.75
CA GLY A 241 6.68 -7.38 -11.62
C GLY A 241 6.88 -8.25 -12.86
N ILE A 242 7.21 -9.54 -12.68
CA ILE A 242 7.17 -10.53 -13.76
C ILE A 242 6.10 -11.58 -13.45
N GLY A 243 5.46 -12.14 -14.47
CA GLY A 243 4.55 -13.26 -14.26
C GLY A 243 5.28 -14.45 -13.63
N ALA A 244 4.61 -15.21 -12.76
CA ALA A 244 5.24 -16.35 -12.06
C ALA A 244 5.84 -17.42 -13.00
N MET A 245 5.39 -17.45 -14.25
CA MET A 245 5.83 -18.37 -15.30
C MET A 245 6.80 -17.73 -16.30
N ALA A 246 7.08 -16.44 -16.19
CA ALA A 246 8.06 -15.78 -17.04
C ALA A 246 9.45 -16.34 -16.72
N ARG A 247 10.17 -16.76 -17.75
CA ARG A 247 11.57 -17.21 -17.66
C ARG A 247 12.41 -16.32 -18.58
N PRO A 248 12.90 -15.18 -18.07
CA PRO A 248 13.87 -14.38 -18.80
C PRO A 248 15.13 -15.21 -19.07
N SER A 249 15.87 -14.86 -20.12
CA SER A 249 17.17 -15.49 -20.40
C SER A 249 18.16 -15.16 -19.29
N ASP A 250 18.78 -16.18 -18.67
CA ASP A 250 19.77 -15.97 -17.61
C ASP A 250 20.93 -15.07 -18.06
N LYS A 251 21.27 -15.11 -19.36
CA LYS A 251 22.31 -14.25 -19.94
C LYS A 251 21.92 -12.78 -19.92
N GLU A 252 20.68 -12.47 -20.30
CA GLU A 252 20.17 -11.10 -20.34
C GLU A 252 20.09 -10.51 -18.92
N GLU A 253 19.56 -11.28 -17.96
CA GLU A 253 19.50 -10.85 -16.57
C GLU A 253 20.89 -10.61 -15.95
N THR A 254 21.88 -11.43 -16.32
CA THR A 254 23.27 -11.25 -15.87
C THR A 254 23.87 -9.97 -16.42
N GLU A 255 23.66 -9.67 -17.71
CA GLU A 255 24.12 -8.43 -18.35
C GLU A 255 23.44 -7.20 -17.72
N GLN A 256 22.13 -7.28 -17.46
CA GLN A 256 21.39 -6.22 -16.76
C GLN A 256 21.90 -6.00 -15.33
N MET A 257 22.19 -7.07 -14.57
CA MET A 257 22.77 -6.95 -13.22
C MET A 257 24.16 -6.31 -13.22
N ALA A 258 25.00 -6.66 -14.19
CA ALA A 258 26.30 -6.02 -14.36
C ALA A 258 26.15 -4.53 -14.70
N GLY A 259 25.18 -4.20 -15.56
CA GLY A 259 24.79 -2.83 -15.87
C GLY A 259 24.35 -2.03 -14.65
N GLU A 260 23.48 -2.59 -13.81
CA GLU A 260 23.04 -1.96 -12.54
C GLU A 260 24.19 -1.73 -11.59
N THR A 261 25.05 -2.73 -11.38
CA THR A 261 26.20 -2.60 -10.48
C THR A 261 27.16 -1.52 -10.97
N LYS A 262 27.40 -1.45 -12.29
CA LYS A 262 28.20 -0.40 -12.92
C LYS A 262 27.56 0.98 -12.73
N ARG A 263 26.24 1.11 -12.91
CA ARG A 263 25.50 2.36 -12.70
C ARG A 263 25.64 2.85 -11.26
N VAL A 264 25.39 1.97 -10.29
CA VAL A 264 25.56 2.30 -8.87
C VAL A 264 26.99 2.75 -8.60
N LYS A 265 27.99 2.00 -9.06
CA LYS A 265 29.40 2.37 -8.91
C LYS A 265 29.70 3.76 -9.49
N GLN A 266 29.23 4.06 -10.70
CA GLN A 266 29.42 5.37 -11.33
C GLN A 266 28.80 6.50 -10.50
N THR A 267 27.60 6.30 -9.95
CA THR A 267 27.00 7.26 -9.02
C THR A 267 27.89 7.44 -7.79
N LEU A 268 28.33 6.35 -7.14
CA LEU A 268 29.18 6.43 -5.96
C LEU A 268 30.52 7.13 -6.26
N ASP A 269 31.12 6.87 -7.41
CA ASP A 269 32.38 7.51 -7.82
C ASP A 269 32.20 9.03 -8.00
N LEU A 270 31.07 9.49 -8.54
CA LEU A 270 30.72 10.93 -8.65
C LEU A 270 30.53 11.58 -7.27
N TRP A 271 29.88 10.87 -6.35
CA TRP A 271 29.55 11.38 -5.02
C TRP A 271 30.75 11.37 -4.06
N PHE A 272 31.68 10.42 -4.25
CA PHE A 272 32.78 10.13 -3.32
C PHE A 272 34.16 10.23 -3.96
N ALA A 273 34.32 11.05 -4.99
CA ALA A 273 35.58 11.29 -5.70
C ALA A 273 36.70 11.82 -4.78
N GLY A 274 37.32 10.91 -4.03
CA GLY A 274 38.61 11.05 -3.35
C GLY A 274 39.63 10.01 -3.83
N SER A 275 39.28 9.13 -4.77
CA SER A 275 40.10 7.94 -5.10
C SER A 275 40.64 7.86 -6.53
N ALA A 276 40.20 8.67 -7.50
CA ALA A 276 40.54 8.41 -8.92
C ALA A 276 41.08 9.59 -9.76
N SER A 277 40.94 10.86 -9.34
CA SER A 277 41.25 12.01 -10.22
C SER A 277 42.48 12.84 -9.81
N SER A 278 43.45 12.25 -9.11
CA SER A 278 44.69 12.97 -8.75
C SER A 278 45.57 13.34 -9.96
N SER A 279 45.31 12.81 -11.16
CA SER A 279 46.13 13.03 -12.37
C SER A 279 45.52 13.91 -13.47
N GLY A 280 44.35 14.51 -13.26
CA GLY A 280 43.71 15.41 -14.24
C GLY A 280 44.26 16.85 -14.18
N LYS A 281 44.32 17.53 -15.33
CA LYS A 281 44.59 18.98 -15.43
C LYS A 281 43.62 19.76 -14.53
N ASP A 282 44.07 20.86 -13.91
CA ASP A 282 43.30 21.64 -12.92
C ASP A 282 41.88 22.02 -13.40
N ASP A 283 41.69 22.33 -14.68
CA ASP A 283 40.37 22.65 -15.26
C ASP A 283 39.33 21.51 -15.15
N SER A 284 39.76 20.25 -15.14
CA SER A 284 38.84 19.10 -15.01
C SER A 284 38.36 18.92 -13.57
N LYS A 285 39.20 19.23 -12.58
CA LYS A 285 38.87 19.09 -11.16
C LYS A 285 37.82 20.10 -10.72
N GLU A 286 37.90 21.33 -11.23
CA GLU A 286 36.92 22.37 -10.93
C GLU A 286 35.53 22.03 -11.51
N LYS A 287 35.50 21.50 -12.74
CA LYS A 287 34.25 21.06 -13.38
C LYS A 287 33.60 19.90 -12.63
N ASP A 288 34.37 18.90 -12.22
CA ASP A 288 33.86 17.74 -11.47
C ASP A 288 33.36 18.15 -10.07
N ALA A 289 34.07 19.06 -9.39
CA ALA A 289 33.64 19.61 -8.12
C ALA A 289 32.32 20.40 -8.25
N LYS A 290 32.14 21.15 -9.33
CA LYS A 290 30.89 21.87 -9.61
C LYS A 290 29.73 20.91 -9.87
N ILE A 291 29.92 19.89 -10.71
CA ILE A 291 28.89 18.86 -10.99
C ILE A 291 28.49 18.14 -9.70
N ARG A 292 29.47 17.78 -8.86
CA ARG A 292 29.22 17.17 -7.56
C ARG A 292 28.44 18.09 -6.62
N GLY A 293 28.80 19.37 -6.56
CA GLY A 293 28.09 20.37 -5.77
C GLY A 293 26.63 20.51 -6.18
N GLU A 294 26.37 20.60 -7.48
CA GLU A 294 25.00 20.65 -8.04
C GLU A 294 24.21 19.37 -7.75
N ALA A 295 24.82 18.19 -7.87
CA ALA A 295 24.19 16.91 -7.56
C ALA A 295 23.80 16.81 -6.07
N ILE A 296 24.71 17.22 -5.16
CA ILE A 296 24.46 17.27 -3.72
C ILE A 296 23.30 18.22 -3.40
N ASP A 297 23.30 19.42 -3.99
CA ASP A 297 22.25 20.43 -3.74
C ASP A 297 20.88 19.96 -4.23
N ASN A 298 20.82 19.33 -5.40
CA ASN A 298 19.59 18.75 -5.94
C ASN A 298 19.06 17.61 -5.06
N ALA A 299 19.94 16.73 -4.56
CA ALA A 299 19.56 15.65 -3.67
C ALA A 299 19.09 16.17 -2.30
N LEU A 300 19.80 17.14 -1.71
CA LEU A 300 19.38 17.80 -0.47
C LEU A 300 18.01 18.46 -0.62
N ALA A 301 17.77 19.17 -1.73
CA ALA A 301 16.47 19.77 -2.00
C ALA A 301 15.37 18.70 -2.11
N THR A 302 15.64 17.60 -2.79
CA THR A 302 14.70 16.47 -2.96
C THR A 302 14.40 15.77 -1.64
N MET A 303 15.42 15.49 -0.83
CA MET A 303 15.27 14.88 0.50
C MET A 303 14.52 15.78 1.47
N ASN A 304 14.81 17.08 1.49
CA ASN A 304 14.07 18.04 2.32
C ASN A 304 12.58 18.10 1.92
N LYS A 305 12.29 18.06 0.62
CA LYS A 305 10.92 18.01 0.11
C LYS A 305 10.22 16.69 0.49
N SER A 306 10.92 15.56 0.45
CA SER A 306 10.34 14.24 0.76
C SER A 306 10.12 14.01 2.26
N LEU A 307 10.87 14.66 3.14
CA LEU A 307 10.80 14.48 4.60
C LEU A 307 9.39 14.69 5.17
N PHE A 308 8.73 15.78 4.76
CA PHE A 308 7.34 16.04 5.14
C PHE A 308 6.40 14.97 4.59
N GLY A 309 6.59 14.58 3.32
CA GLY A 309 5.80 13.55 2.67
C GLY A 309 5.89 12.18 3.35
N LEU A 310 7.07 11.77 3.81
CA LEU A 310 7.27 10.53 4.56
C LEU A 310 6.54 10.55 5.90
N SER A 311 6.68 11.64 6.65
CA SER A 311 5.99 11.80 7.94
C SER A 311 4.47 11.80 7.77
N ALA A 312 3.96 12.51 6.77
CA ALA A 312 2.53 12.56 6.44
C ALA A 312 1.98 11.19 6.01
N LYS A 313 2.75 10.41 5.25
CA LYS A 313 2.41 9.01 4.94
C LYS A 313 2.32 8.18 6.22
N GLY A 314 3.27 8.31 7.14
CA GLY A 314 3.24 7.62 8.44
C GLY A 314 1.95 7.89 9.22
N TYR A 315 1.58 9.16 9.41
CA TYR A 315 0.32 9.52 10.07
C TYR A 315 -0.91 8.94 9.36
N ARG A 316 -0.89 8.93 8.03
CA ARG A 316 -1.98 8.38 7.23
C ARG A 316 -2.14 6.87 7.41
N GLU A 317 -1.04 6.11 7.50
CA GLU A 317 -1.12 4.67 7.78
C GLU A 317 -1.71 4.39 9.18
N PHE A 318 -1.36 5.20 10.19
CA PHE A 318 -1.99 5.11 11.52
C PHE A 318 -3.48 5.48 11.50
N LEU A 319 -3.87 6.46 10.70
CA LEU A 319 -5.29 6.78 10.49
C LEU A 319 -6.02 5.60 9.85
N TYR A 320 -5.45 4.97 8.83
CA TYR A 320 -6.03 3.76 8.22
C TYR A 320 -6.14 2.61 9.22
N LEU A 321 -5.14 2.41 10.07
CA LEU A 321 -5.20 1.43 11.15
C LEU A 321 -6.40 1.68 12.09
N VAL A 322 -6.59 2.93 12.54
CA VAL A 322 -7.70 3.27 13.45
C VAL A 322 -9.05 3.06 12.78
N LEU A 323 -9.21 3.53 11.54
CA LEU A 323 -10.45 3.36 10.78
C LEU A 323 -10.79 1.88 10.58
N ASN A 324 -9.81 1.08 10.12
CA ASN A 324 -10.02 -0.35 9.88
C ASN A 324 -10.17 -1.16 11.17
N PHE A 325 -9.57 -0.73 12.28
CA PHE A 325 -9.75 -1.37 13.58
C PHE A 325 -11.18 -1.17 14.12
N VAL A 326 -11.74 0.03 13.95
CA VAL A 326 -13.14 0.30 14.32
C VAL A 326 -14.09 -0.46 13.40
N ALA A 327 -13.80 -0.54 12.09
CA ALA A 327 -14.60 -1.33 11.18
C ALA A 327 -14.57 -2.84 11.48
N PHE A 328 -13.38 -3.39 11.72
CA PHE A 328 -13.17 -4.75 12.20
C PHE A 328 -14.06 -5.04 13.43
N TYR A 329 -13.99 -4.15 14.43
CA TYR A 329 -14.80 -4.31 15.64
C TYR A 329 -16.30 -4.26 15.34
N GLY A 330 -16.73 -3.37 14.43
CA GLY A 330 -18.13 -3.25 14.03
C GLY A 330 -18.71 -4.54 13.47
N TYR A 331 -18.10 -5.11 12.44
CA TYR A 331 -18.57 -6.36 11.83
C TYR A 331 -18.36 -7.59 12.72
N LEU A 332 -17.38 -7.56 13.63
CA LEU A 332 -17.23 -8.59 14.65
C LEU A 332 -18.49 -8.71 15.53
N MET A 333 -19.23 -7.62 15.78
CA MET A 333 -20.45 -7.68 16.58
C MET A 333 -21.55 -8.52 15.93
N ALA A 334 -21.70 -8.43 14.61
CA ALA A 334 -22.64 -9.26 13.85
C ALA A 334 -22.32 -10.76 13.98
N ILE A 335 -21.03 -11.11 13.84
CA ILE A 335 -20.54 -12.49 13.97
C ILE A 335 -20.80 -13.01 15.39
N VAL A 336 -20.52 -12.19 16.40
CA VAL A 336 -20.71 -12.54 17.81
C VAL A 336 -22.19 -12.72 18.13
N GLY A 337 -23.05 -11.81 17.67
CA GLY A 337 -24.49 -11.90 17.84
C GLY A 337 -25.07 -13.17 17.21
N PHE A 338 -24.53 -13.58 16.05
CA PHE A 338 -24.95 -14.82 15.38
C PHE A 338 -24.57 -16.08 16.18
N TYR A 339 -23.34 -16.19 16.67
CA TYR A 339 -22.90 -17.39 17.41
C TYR A 339 -23.37 -17.42 18.87
N TYR A 340 -23.74 -16.27 19.44
CA TYR A 340 -24.29 -16.15 20.79
C TYR A 340 -25.67 -15.48 20.76
N PRO A 341 -26.69 -16.13 20.16
CA PRO A 341 -27.98 -15.50 19.88
C PRO A 341 -28.78 -15.14 21.13
N ASP A 342 -28.52 -15.82 22.25
CA ASP A 342 -29.23 -15.60 23.50
C ASP A 342 -28.44 -14.67 24.43
N ASP A 343 -28.91 -13.42 24.53
CA ASP A 343 -28.29 -12.37 25.34
C ASP A 343 -28.21 -12.71 26.84
N ASP A 344 -29.13 -13.53 27.35
CA ASP A 344 -29.15 -13.87 28.77
C ASP A 344 -28.03 -14.85 29.14
N PHE A 345 -27.76 -15.83 28.28
CA PHE A 345 -26.77 -16.88 28.53
C PHE A 345 -25.35 -16.58 28.01
N GLN A 346 -25.13 -15.38 27.46
CA GLN A 346 -23.79 -14.97 27.03
C GLN A 346 -22.78 -14.93 28.19
N PRO A 347 -21.55 -15.46 27.99
CA PRO A 347 -20.45 -15.28 28.92
C PRO A 347 -20.17 -13.80 29.22
N GLY A 348 -19.72 -13.49 30.44
CA GLY A 348 -19.46 -12.10 30.85
C GLY A 348 -18.47 -11.34 29.96
N TRP A 349 -17.50 -12.04 29.35
CA TRP A 349 -16.55 -11.43 28.42
C TRP A 349 -17.18 -11.07 27.06
N ILE A 350 -18.19 -11.81 26.59
CA ILE A 350 -18.98 -11.46 25.39
C ILE A 350 -19.80 -10.20 25.69
N LYS A 351 -20.49 -10.17 26.84
CA LYS A 351 -21.23 -8.98 27.28
C LYS A 351 -20.32 -7.77 27.42
N GLY A 352 -19.15 -7.94 28.00
CA GLY A 352 -18.13 -6.88 28.11
C GLY A 352 -17.62 -6.40 26.75
N MET A 353 -17.38 -7.32 25.80
CA MET A 353 -16.95 -6.99 24.45
C MET A 353 -18.01 -6.19 23.68
N LYS A 354 -19.30 -6.49 23.86
CA LYS A 354 -20.42 -5.70 23.29
C LYS A 354 -20.75 -4.42 24.07
N PHE A 355 -19.93 -4.04 25.06
CA PHE A 355 -20.22 -2.94 25.99
C PHE A 355 -21.56 -3.04 26.72
N GLY A 356 -22.06 -4.26 26.92
CA GLY A 356 -23.34 -4.54 27.58
C GLY A 356 -24.56 -4.34 26.69
N TYR A 357 -24.39 -4.10 25.40
CA TYR A 357 -25.51 -4.01 24.46
C TYR A 357 -26.12 -5.39 24.15
N ASP A 358 -27.43 -5.39 23.89
CA ASP A 358 -28.12 -6.56 23.32
C ASP A 358 -27.62 -6.84 21.88
N ASN A 359 -27.92 -8.02 21.35
CA ASN A 359 -27.43 -8.43 20.05
C ASN A 359 -27.90 -7.51 18.91
N ASN A 360 -29.15 -7.05 18.94
CA ASN A 360 -29.72 -6.22 17.88
C ASN A 360 -29.03 -4.85 17.82
N PHE A 361 -28.82 -4.22 18.97
CA PHE A 361 -28.16 -2.93 19.05
C PHE A 361 -26.66 -3.04 18.75
N ALA A 362 -26.00 -4.09 19.23
CA ALA A 362 -24.59 -4.34 18.92
C ALA A 362 -24.36 -4.58 17.43
N ASP A 363 -25.24 -5.35 16.78
CA ASP A 363 -25.22 -5.61 15.34
C ASP A 363 -25.44 -4.31 14.55
N TRP A 364 -26.52 -3.58 14.83
CA TRP A 364 -26.82 -2.32 14.15
C TRP A 364 -25.71 -1.26 14.34
N SER A 365 -25.31 -0.99 15.59
CA SER A 365 -24.30 0.03 15.88
C SER A 365 -22.92 -0.35 15.36
N GLY A 366 -22.60 -1.65 15.37
CA GLY A 366 -21.39 -2.21 14.79
C GLY A 366 -21.35 -2.06 13.28
N ASN A 367 -22.41 -2.48 12.58
CA ASN A 367 -22.51 -2.36 11.12
C ASN A 367 -22.39 -0.90 10.68
N PHE A 368 -23.14 0.01 11.33
CA PHE A 368 -23.07 1.43 11.03
C PHE A 368 -21.67 2.01 11.25
N ALA A 369 -21.02 1.69 12.38
CA ALA A 369 -19.66 2.16 12.66
C ALA A 369 -18.67 1.65 11.60
N GLY A 370 -18.80 0.39 11.19
CA GLY A 370 -17.95 -0.19 10.15
C GLY A 370 -18.14 0.45 8.78
N ASP A 371 -19.39 0.58 8.34
CA ASP A 371 -19.73 1.25 7.09
C ASP A 371 -19.25 2.72 7.10
N LEU A 372 -19.40 3.43 8.22
CA LEU A 372 -18.93 4.81 8.34
C LEU A 372 -17.40 4.92 8.24
N MET A 373 -16.65 4.07 8.95
CA MET A 373 -15.18 4.12 8.89
C MET A 373 -14.66 3.75 7.51
N TRP A 374 -15.24 2.73 6.86
CA TRP A 374 -14.92 2.37 5.48
C TRP A 374 -15.49 3.35 4.45
N THR A 375 -16.32 4.31 4.84
CA THR A 375 -16.69 5.49 4.03
C THR A 375 -15.65 6.60 4.16
N ILE A 376 -15.16 6.85 5.38
CA ILE A 376 -14.15 7.88 5.66
C ILE A 376 -12.81 7.52 5.01
N GLU A 377 -12.37 6.27 5.07
CA GLU A 377 -11.10 5.83 4.51
C GLU A 377 -10.90 6.18 3.02
N PRO A 378 -11.79 5.81 2.08
CA PRO A 378 -11.63 6.18 0.68
C PRO A 378 -11.70 7.70 0.45
N ALA A 379 -12.46 8.44 1.25
CA ALA A 379 -12.45 9.90 1.20
C ALA A 379 -11.06 10.46 1.55
N VAL A 380 -10.41 9.90 2.58
CA VAL A 380 -9.02 10.24 2.95
C VAL A 380 -8.03 9.83 1.84
N ILE A 381 -8.18 8.64 1.24
CA ILE A 381 -7.35 8.20 0.11
C ILE A 381 -7.42 9.22 -1.05
N LEU A 382 -8.63 9.67 -1.40
CA LEU A 382 -8.86 10.61 -2.50
C LEU A 382 -8.36 12.03 -2.18
N ALA A 383 -8.53 12.50 -0.94
CA ALA A 383 -8.17 13.85 -0.53
C ALA A 383 -6.69 14.02 -0.14
N SER A 384 -6.06 12.96 0.38
CA SER A 384 -4.71 13.05 0.98
C SER A 384 -3.62 13.58 0.03
N PRO A 385 -3.55 13.26 -1.28
CA PRO A 385 -2.51 13.79 -2.14
C PRO A 385 -2.58 15.32 -2.28
N ALA A 386 -3.79 15.87 -2.38
CA ALA A 386 -4.00 17.31 -2.46
C ALA A 386 -3.66 17.99 -1.13
N LEU A 387 -4.10 17.43 0.00
CA LEU A 387 -3.80 17.96 1.34
C LEU A 387 -2.29 17.94 1.63
N ILE A 388 -1.60 16.84 1.33
CA ILE A 388 -0.15 16.74 1.53
C ILE A 388 0.58 17.74 0.65
N SER A 389 0.18 17.89 -0.62
CA SER A 389 0.80 18.86 -1.54
C SER A 389 0.58 20.31 -1.09
N TYR A 390 -0.58 20.60 -0.51
CA TYR A 390 -0.90 21.92 0.03
C TYR A 390 -0.12 22.26 1.30
N LEU A 391 0.09 21.27 2.18
CA LEU A 391 0.81 21.44 3.45
C LEU A 391 2.34 21.36 3.30
N GLN A 392 2.84 20.95 2.13
CA GLN A 392 4.28 20.94 1.88
C GLN A 392 4.84 22.36 1.98
N PRO A 393 5.93 22.57 2.75
CA PRO A 393 6.57 23.87 2.82
C PRO A 393 6.96 24.31 1.41
N THR A 394 6.48 25.49 0.98
CA THR A 394 6.94 26.10 -0.26
C THR A 394 8.41 26.44 -0.06
N THR A 395 9.32 25.65 -0.60
CA THR A 395 10.72 26.04 -0.66
C THR A 395 10.77 27.27 -1.56
N GLU A 396 10.87 28.46 -0.98
CA GLU A 396 11.14 29.69 -1.73
C GLU A 396 12.42 29.46 -2.53
N GLN A 397 12.28 29.12 -3.80
CA GLN A 397 13.39 29.21 -4.73
C GLN A 397 13.73 30.69 -4.79
N LYS A 398 14.81 31.10 -4.11
CA LYS A 398 15.42 32.41 -4.34
C LYS A 398 15.56 32.56 -5.86
N PRO A 399 14.87 33.53 -6.50
CA PRO A 399 15.00 33.71 -7.93
C PRO A 399 16.49 33.92 -8.20
N ALA A 400 17.06 33.06 -9.05
CA ALA A 400 18.44 33.16 -9.47
C ALA A 400 18.67 34.62 -9.89
N ALA A 401 19.53 35.33 -9.16
CA ALA A 401 19.90 36.69 -9.49
C ALA A 401 20.39 36.65 -10.94
N LYS A 402 19.59 37.23 -11.85
CA LYS A 402 19.98 37.38 -13.25
C LYS A 402 21.33 38.09 -13.24
N ALA A 403 22.39 37.36 -13.59
CA ALA A 403 23.70 37.94 -13.81
C ALA A 403 23.51 39.05 -14.85
N LYS A 404 23.70 40.30 -14.42
CA LYS A 404 23.79 41.43 -15.34
C LYS A 404 25.03 41.16 -16.21
N THR A 405 24.81 40.79 -17.46
CA THR A 405 25.78 41.02 -18.53
C THR A 405 25.91 42.53 -18.70
N GLU A 406 27.02 43.08 -18.24
CA GLU A 406 27.57 44.36 -18.73
C GLU A 406 28.65 44.07 -19.76
#